data_AF-A0A9B7CWS6-F1
#
_entry.id   AF-A0A9B7CWS6-F1
#
_cell.length_a   1.000
_cell.length_b   1.000
_cell.length_c   1.000
_cell.angle_alpha   90.00
_cell.angle_beta   90.00
_cell.angle_gamma   90.00
#
_symmetry.space_group_name_H-M   'P 1'
#
loop_
_entity.id
_entity.type
_entity.pdbx_description
1 polymer ?
#
loop_
_entity_poly.entity_id
_entity_poly.type
_entity_poly.pdbx_seq_one_letter_code
_entity_poly.pdbx_strand_id
1 'polypeptide(L)'
;MVAGGLCLRFEVQGKGLCRRYANIESMQARSTVLLYILHANAANTNNAMVEVLVEPCGQEAIILDNGCKLNDNPTEHLVRSDRCDLILEQSNLSPIQQFYNGQSIFITGGTGFVGKLLIEKLLRECPGISFIYLLVRPKKGKDMHQRIEEIFDDPLFGKVKEKQPKFRHQIVAIAGDCGQPGLGISPADRQTITREVSIVFHVAATVRFDEKMKLAVPINVRSPKDVMDLCKEISYLKAFIHVSTAYANCTRTHIEEKVYEAPIDGDKLATIVEYMDEKLIEEITPRLLGAWPNTYTYTKAVAEGIIVKQAGDLPVGIFRPGIVISTYQEPVRGWIDNLYGPTGVAAGAGTGVLRSIHCDGSIEANVVPGDLTVNALIACAWDVANRRKSATTKERENDIPVYNYVSKDNPITYDQLKLLSEKYGLEFPTSRAIWYYSFRNNKHRIIHLMYVYLLHLLPALLIDTVTLCLGKQPRMLKIYKKIHKFMDVLNYFSIHEWKFSNDNIKELLNKMTEEDRENFACDITDIDWDQYFRTYIRGIRMYLIKDPLDTLPKARIKWQRLYWTHQVVKLILGYALLRICWLTLSLLFRNCIPQFA
;
A
#
# COMPACT_ATOMS: atom_id res chain seq x y z
N MET A 1 0.92 46.43 -31.78
CA MET A 1 2.23 46.90 -32.30
C MET A 1 3.23 45.77 -32.20
N VAL A 2 3.70 45.32 -33.36
CA VAL A 2 4.94 44.58 -33.68
C VAL A 2 5.41 43.48 -32.72
N ALA A 3 5.28 42.24 -33.19
CA ALA A 3 5.99 41.06 -32.72
C ALA A 3 7.50 41.21 -32.91
N GLY A 4 8.27 41.00 -31.84
CA GLY A 4 9.73 40.90 -31.89
C GLY A 4 10.17 39.46 -32.06
N GLY A 5 10.14 38.95 -33.30
CA GLY A 5 10.80 37.69 -33.64
C GLY A 5 12.32 37.90 -33.72
N LEU A 6 13.08 37.13 -32.95
CA LEU A 6 14.55 37.16 -32.97
C LEU A 6 15.03 36.46 -34.25
N CYS A 7 15.53 37.22 -35.24
CA CYS A 7 16.13 36.67 -36.46
C CYS A 7 17.62 36.37 -36.19
N LEU A 8 17.99 35.09 -36.07
CA LEU A 8 19.39 34.67 -35.99
C LEU A 8 19.82 34.12 -37.36
N ARG A 9 20.74 34.82 -38.03
CA ARG A 9 21.39 34.35 -39.26
C ARG A 9 22.67 33.58 -38.90
N PHE A 10 22.83 32.39 -39.46
CA PHE A 10 24.08 31.64 -39.41
C PHE A 10 24.51 31.24 -40.81
N GLU A 11 25.80 31.44 -41.09
CA GLU A 11 26.46 31.00 -42.32
C GLU A 11 27.41 29.86 -41.93
N VAL A 12 27.22 28.67 -42.52
CA VAL A 12 28.06 27.50 -42.25
C VAL A 12 29.02 27.33 -43.42
N GLN A 13 30.29 27.74 -43.24
CA GLN A 13 31.37 27.38 -44.17
C GLN A 13 32.09 26.12 -43.69
N GLY A 14 32.43 25.26 -44.64
CA GLY A 14 32.79 23.87 -44.43
C GLY A 14 34.08 23.61 -43.63
N LYS A 15 34.08 22.41 -43.03
CA LYS A 15 35.22 21.65 -42.46
C LYS A 15 36.12 22.43 -41.51
N GLY A 16 35.73 22.47 -40.24
CA GLY A 16 36.64 22.76 -39.13
C GLY A 16 35.90 23.11 -37.85
N LEU A 17 36.00 22.24 -36.84
CA LEU A 17 35.45 22.49 -35.51
C LEU A 17 36.23 23.65 -34.85
N CYS A 18 35.70 24.87 -34.91
CA CYS A 18 36.32 26.02 -34.24
C CYS A 18 35.44 26.51 -33.07
N ARG A 19 35.97 26.35 -31.85
CA ARG A 19 35.39 26.79 -30.58
C ARG A 19 35.15 28.31 -30.57
N ARG A 20 33.89 28.75 -30.55
CA ARG A 20 33.46 30.00 -29.89
C ARG A 20 32.05 29.82 -29.33
N TYR A 21 31.95 29.57 -28.03
CA TYR A 21 30.69 29.67 -27.29
C TYR A 21 30.48 31.14 -26.94
N ALA A 22 29.49 31.79 -27.57
CA ALA A 22 28.94 33.06 -27.11
C ALA A 22 27.63 32.80 -26.36
N ASN A 23 27.41 33.57 -25.29
CA ASN A 23 26.44 33.38 -24.22
C ASN A 23 25.02 33.04 -24.67
N ILE A 24 24.51 31.87 -24.24
CA ILE A 24 23.10 31.51 -24.25
C ILE A 24 22.73 30.97 -22.86
N GLU A 25 21.89 31.71 -22.15
CA GLU A 25 21.32 31.41 -20.83
C GLU A 25 20.01 30.61 -20.96
N SER A 26 20.06 29.40 -21.48
CA SER A 26 18.98 28.42 -21.28
C SER A 26 19.43 27.01 -21.69
N MET A 27 19.17 26.02 -20.84
CA MET A 27 19.57 24.63 -21.05
C MET A 27 18.68 23.92 -22.10
N GLN A 28 17.44 24.39 -22.30
CA GLN A 28 16.50 23.88 -23.32
C GLN A 28 16.91 24.25 -24.75
N ALA A 29 17.44 25.45 -24.97
CA ALA A 29 17.88 25.89 -26.30
C ALA A 29 19.11 25.10 -26.81
N ARG A 30 19.97 24.62 -25.90
CA ARG A 30 21.16 23.83 -26.26
C ARG A 30 20.80 22.45 -26.80
N SER A 31 19.77 21.81 -26.25
CA SER A 31 19.36 20.45 -26.65
C SER A 31 18.69 20.43 -28.03
N THR A 32 17.87 21.44 -28.33
CA THR A 32 17.17 21.56 -29.63
C THR A 32 18.15 21.87 -30.77
N VAL A 33 19.14 22.74 -30.53
CA VAL A 33 20.16 23.09 -31.54
C VAL A 33 21.13 21.91 -31.80
N LEU A 34 21.48 21.14 -30.77
CA LEU A 34 22.35 19.96 -30.93
C LEU A 34 21.67 18.84 -31.73
N LEU A 35 20.34 18.66 -31.57
CA LEU A 35 19.55 17.67 -32.30
C LEU A 35 19.43 18.01 -33.81
N TYR A 36 19.34 19.29 -34.15
CA TYR A 36 19.25 19.78 -35.54
C TYR A 36 20.59 19.68 -36.28
N ILE A 37 21.72 19.96 -35.61
CA ILE A 37 23.06 19.86 -36.22
C ILE A 37 23.45 18.39 -36.50
N LEU A 38 22.98 17.45 -35.66
CA LEU A 38 23.19 16.01 -35.88
C LEU A 38 22.35 15.48 -37.06
N HIS A 39 21.12 15.98 -37.25
CA HIS A 39 20.28 15.61 -38.41
C HIS A 39 20.79 16.20 -39.74
N ALA A 40 21.30 17.43 -39.74
CA ALA A 40 21.83 18.06 -40.96
C ALA A 40 23.09 17.38 -41.50
N ASN A 41 23.95 16.82 -40.63
CA ASN A 41 25.12 16.05 -41.05
C ASN A 41 24.76 14.65 -41.60
N ALA A 42 23.59 14.11 -41.27
CA ALA A 42 23.14 12.80 -41.74
C ALA A 42 22.52 12.85 -43.15
N ALA A 43 22.13 14.02 -43.65
CA ALA A 43 21.36 14.16 -44.89
C ALA A 43 22.19 14.48 -46.16
N ASN A 44 23.50 14.70 -46.06
CA ASN A 44 24.42 14.86 -47.19
C ASN A 44 23.94 15.81 -48.32
N THR A 45 23.30 16.93 -47.96
CA THR A 45 22.83 17.95 -48.91
C THR A 45 23.82 19.12 -48.98
N ASN A 46 24.54 19.23 -50.09
CA ASN A 46 25.27 20.45 -50.42
C ASN A 46 24.28 21.55 -50.86
N ASN A 47 24.43 22.73 -50.27
CA ASN A 47 23.76 24.00 -50.63
C ASN A 47 22.21 23.97 -50.64
N ALA A 48 21.61 24.23 -49.48
CA ALA A 48 20.27 24.79 -49.40
C ALA A 48 20.23 25.89 -48.32
N MET A 49 19.71 27.07 -48.66
CA MET A 49 19.36 28.10 -47.67
C MET A 49 18.07 27.71 -46.96
N VAL A 50 18.07 27.81 -45.63
CA VAL A 50 16.90 27.52 -44.79
C VAL A 50 16.55 28.77 -43.99
N GLU A 51 15.38 29.35 -44.25
CA GLU A 51 14.76 30.34 -43.35
C GLU A 51 13.86 29.59 -42.37
N VAL A 52 14.05 29.85 -41.07
CA VAL A 52 13.23 29.27 -39.99
C VAL A 52 12.49 30.39 -39.29
N LEU A 53 11.16 30.41 -39.42
CA LEU A 53 10.27 31.18 -38.56
C LEU A 53 9.86 30.28 -37.39
N VAL A 54 10.16 30.71 -36.16
CA VAL A 54 9.77 30.00 -34.94
C VAL A 54 8.54 30.68 -34.34
N GLU A 55 7.39 30.01 -34.37
CA GLU A 55 6.22 30.38 -33.58
C GLU A 55 6.06 29.47 -32.35
N PRO A 56 5.50 29.98 -31.23
CA PRO A 56 5.36 29.23 -30.00
C PRO A 56 4.09 28.37 -30.03
N CYS A 57 4.08 27.31 -30.84
CA CYS A 57 3.16 26.20 -30.65
C CYS A 57 3.72 24.95 -31.34
N GLY A 58 4.01 23.90 -30.58
CA GLY A 58 4.60 22.68 -31.09
C GLY A 58 3.61 21.91 -31.97
N GLN A 59 3.84 21.90 -33.27
CA GLN A 59 3.38 20.87 -34.19
C GLN A 59 4.57 20.39 -35.04
N GLU A 60 4.69 19.07 -35.18
CA GLU A 60 5.74 18.41 -35.96
C GLU A 60 5.59 18.72 -37.46
N ALA A 61 6.70 18.95 -38.15
CA ALA A 61 6.75 19.11 -39.60
C ALA A 61 6.97 17.75 -40.29
N ILE A 62 6.04 17.35 -41.17
CA ILE A 62 6.14 16.14 -42.00
C ILE A 62 6.97 16.46 -43.26
N ILE A 63 7.97 15.63 -43.55
CA ILE A 63 8.74 15.66 -44.81
C ILE A 63 7.99 14.80 -45.83
N LEU A 64 7.55 15.40 -46.94
CA LEU A 64 6.99 14.67 -48.09
C LEU A 64 8.12 14.26 -49.05
N ASP A 65 8.23 12.96 -49.30
CA ASP A 65 9.10 12.41 -50.36
C ASP A 65 8.36 12.46 -51.70
N ASN A 66 9.01 12.99 -52.72
CA ASN A 66 8.40 13.24 -54.03
C ASN A 66 8.38 11.95 -54.86
N GLY A 67 7.26 11.22 -54.84
CA GLY A 67 7.00 10.21 -55.85
C GLY A 67 5.80 9.29 -55.61
N CYS A 68 4.57 9.77 -55.84
CA CYS A 68 3.49 8.91 -56.36
C CYS A 68 2.31 9.73 -56.91
N LYS A 69 1.68 9.23 -57.98
CA LYS A 69 0.66 9.89 -58.81
C LYS A 69 -0.72 9.95 -58.15
N LEU A 70 -1.48 11.01 -58.51
CA LEU A 70 -2.85 11.31 -58.07
C LEU A 70 -3.85 10.18 -58.37
N ASN A 71 -4.57 9.75 -57.32
CA ASN A 71 -6.03 9.86 -57.20
C ASN A 71 -6.42 9.22 -55.86
N ASP A 72 -6.43 10.03 -54.79
CA ASP A 72 -7.29 9.92 -53.60
C ASP A 72 -6.78 10.95 -52.57
N ASN A 73 -7.70 11.67 -51.92
CA ASN A 73 -7.35 12.79 -51.03
C ASN A 73 -6.57 12.29 -49.79
N PRO A 74 -5.38 12.87 -49.48
CA PRO A 74 -4.52 12.42 -48.37
C PRO A 74 -5.14 12.57 -46.97
N THR A 75 -6.23 13.33 -46.84
CA THR A 75 -6.86 13.64 -45.55
C THR A 75 -7.79 12.54 -45.05
N GLU A 76 -8.26 11.63 -45.91
CA GLU A 76 -9.17 10.55 -45.49
C GLU A 76 -8.45 9.31 -44.97
N HIS A 77 -7.19 9.06 -45.36
CA HIS A 77 -6.48 7.84 -44.98
C HIS A 77 -5.79 7.93 -43.60
N LEU A 78 -5.26 9.10 -43.21
CA LEU A 78 -4.69 9.31 -41.87
C LEU A 78 -5.79 9.41 -40.79
N VAL A 79 -6.92 10.05 -41.10
CA VAL A 79 -8.04 10.15 -40.14
C VAL A 79 -8.78 8.82 -39.99
N ARG A 80 -8.81 7.97 -41.02
CA ARG A 80 -9.37 6.61 -40.93
C ARG A 80 -8.44 5.65 -40.20
N SER A 81 -7.12 5.74 -40.32
CA SER A 81 -6.21 4.85 -39.59
C SER A 81 -6.28 5.13 -38.09
N ASP A 82 -6.08 6.39 -37.67
CA ASP A 82 -6.11 6.75 -36.25
C ASP A 82 -7.49 6.56 -35.61
N ARG A 83 -8.59 6.81 -36.35
CA ARG A 83 -9.94 6.48 -35.85
C ARG A 83 -10.23 5.00 -35.86
N CYS A 84 -9.80 4.24 -36.88
CA CYS A 84 -10.00 2.79 -36.87
C CYS A 84 -9.20 2.15 -35.74
N ASP A 85 -7.98 2.61 -35.45
CA ASP A 85 -7.15 2.10 -34.35
C ASP A 85 -7.75 2.48 -32.98
N LEU A 86 -8.23 3.72 -32.79
CA LEU A 86 -8.98 4.14 -31.59
C LEU A 86 -10.35 3.45 -31.42
N ILE A 87 -11.04 3.13 -32.52
CA ILE A 87 -12.34 2.43 -32.52
C ILE A 87 -12.14 0.92 -32.33
N LEU A 88 -11.06 0.35 -32.88
CA LEU A 88 -10.66 -1.05 -32.69
C LEU A 88 -10.17 -1.28 -31.24
N GLU A 89 -9.42 -0.36 -30.65
CA GLU A 89 -9.04 -0.41 -29.22
C GLU A 89 -10.26 -0.31 -28.28
N GLN A 90 -11.30 0.45 -28.64
CA GLN A 90 -12.54 0.50 -27.85
C GLN A 90 -13.37 -0.79 -27.94
N SER A 91 -13.21 -1.59 -28.99
CA SER A 91 -13.98 -2.83 -29.19
C SER A 91 -13.50 -4.04 -28.38
N ASN A 92 -12.31 -3.98 -27.77
CA ASN A 92 -11.68 -5.08 -27.04
C ASN A 92 -11.50 -4.82 -25.53
N LEU A 93 -12.16 -3.80 -24.95
CA LEU A 93 -12.08 -3.54 -23.52
C LEU A 93 -13.12 -4.38 -22.76
N SER A 94 -12.70 -5.06 -21.70
CA SER A 94 -13.62 -5.66 -20.73
C SER A 94 -14.54 -4.61 -20.07
N PRO A 95 -15.73 -4.99 -19.55
CA PRO A 95 -16.67 -4.06 -18.92
C PRO A 95 -16.09 -3.16 -17.82
N ILE A 96 -15.17 -3.67 -17.00
CA ILE A 96 -14.50 -2.84 -15.98
C ILE A 96 -13.56 -1.83 -16.66
N GLN A 97 -12.78 -2.23 -17.67
CA GLN A 97 -11.92 -1.31 -18.42
C GLN A 97 -12.72 -0.22 -19.13
N GLN A 98 -13.86 -0.58 -19.75
CA GLN A 98 -14.77 0.39 -20.38
C GLN A 98 -15.30 1.42 -19.38
N PHE A 99 -15.56 1.02 -18.13
CA PHE A 99 -16.00 1.93 -17.09
C PHE A 99 -14.96 2.99 -16.72
N TYR A 100 -13.67 2.63 -16.71
CA TYR A 100 -12.56 3.54 -16.47
C TYR A 100 -12.08 4.31 -17.71
N ASN A 101 -12.48 3.88 -18.90
CA ASN A 101 -12.12 4.55 -20.15
C ASN A 101 -12.65 5.99 -20.19
N GLY A 102 -11.77 6.94 -20.51
CA GLY A 102 -12.04 8.38 -20.53
C GLY A 102 -12.43 8.97 -19.17
N GLN A 103 -12.14 8.29 -18.06
CA GLN A 103 -12.44 8.80 -16.72
C GLN A 103 -11.23 9.47 -16.09
N SER A 104 -11.48 10.45 -15.22
CA SER A 104 -10.46 10.93 -14.29
C SER A 104 -10.77 10.51 -12.86
N ILE A 105 -9.72 10.14 -12.13
CA ILE A 105 -9.82 9.50 -10.82
C ILE A 105 -9.14 10.39 -9.78
N PHE A 106 -9.79 10.63 -8.64
CA PHE A 106 -9.15 11.24 -7.48
C PHE A 106 -8.81 10.18 -6.43
N ILE A 107 -7.54 10.13 -6.02
CA ILE A 107 -7.05 9.16 -5.03
C ILE A 107 -6.44 9.90 -3.85
N THR A 108 -6.98 9.64 -2.66
CA THR A 108 -6.29 9.99 -1.40
C THR A 108 -5.49 8.80 -0.89
N GLY A 109 -4.35 9.04 -0.25
CA GLY A 109 -3.55 7.95 0.33
C GLY A 109 -2.76 7.13 -0.69
N GLY A 110 -2.64 7.60 -1.93
CA GLY A 110 -1.92 6.88 -3.00
C GLY A 110 -0.43 6.67 -2.75
N THR A 111 0.17 7.39 -1.80
CA THR A 111 1.57 7.15 -1.37
C THR A 111 1.75 5.94 -0.43
N GLY A 112 0.66 5.38 0.10
CA GLY A 112 0.67 4.21 0.98
C GLY A 112 0.70 2.88 0.22
N PHE A 113 0.80 1.77 0.95
CA PHE A 113 0.91 0.41 0.38
C PHE A 113 -0.21 0.08 -0.62
N VAL A 114 -1.47 0.09 -0.15
CA VAL A 114 -2.66 -0.18 -0.98
C VAL A 114 -2.81 0.87 -2.08
N GLY A 115 -2.51 2.13 -1.76
CA GLY A 115 -2.58 3.24 -2.72
C GLY A 115 -1.63 3.08 -3.92
N LYS A 116 -0.39 2.64 -3.68
CA LYS A 116 0.59 2.39 -4.74
C LYS A 116 0.17 1.22 -5.63
N LEU A 117 -0.35 0.14 -5.04
CA LEU A 117 -0.90 -1.00 -5.79
C LEU A 117 -2.12 -0.61 -6.63
N LEU A 118 -3.02 0.21 -6.08
CA LEU A 118 -4.18 0.74 -6.79
C LEU A 118 -3.77 1.56 -8.01
N ILE A 119 -2.84 2.51 -7.85
CA ILE A 119 -2.34 3.33 -8.95
C ILE A 119 -1.64 2.46 -10.00
N GLU A 120 -0.78 1.53 -9.58
CA GLU A 120 -0.09 0.62 -10.51
C GLU A 120 -1.09 -0.17 -11.34
N LYS A 121 -2.10 -0.77 -10.71
CA LYS A 121 -3.09 -1.60 -11.38
C LYS A 121 -3.97 -0.79 -12.34
N LEU A 122 -4.46 0.38 -11.90
CA LEU A 122 -5.25 1.28 -12.74
C LEU A 122 -4.47 1.72 -13.97
N LEU A 123 -3.23 2.17 -13.80
CA LEU A 123 -2.39 2.54 -14.94
C LEU A 123 -2.17 1.33 -15.85
N ARG A 124 -1.74 0.18 -15.31
CA ARG A 124 -1.36 -0.97 -16.13
C ARG A 124 -2.52 -1.57 -16.93
N GLU A 125 -3.70 -1.71 -16.32
CA GLU A 125 -4.83 -2.43 -16.92
C GLU A 125 -5.96 -1.53 -17.42
N CYS A 126 -5.95 -0.23 -17.12
CA CYS A 126 -6.93 0.73 -17.66
C CYS A 126 -6.22 1.85 -18.46
N PRO A 127 -5.66 1.56 -19.65
CA PRO A 127 -4.93 2.54 -20.47
C PRO A 127 -5.75 3.78 -20.83
N GLY A 128 -7.07 3.62 -20.92
CA GLY A 128 -7.99 4.69 -21.29
C GLY A 128 -8.25 5.75 -20.22
N ILE A 129 -7.68 5.63 -19.01
CA ILE A 129 -7.83 6.66 -17.97
C ILE A 129 -7.24 7.99 -18.46
N SER A 130 -7.98 9.08 -18.30
CA SER A 130 -7.51 10.41 -18.70
C SER A 130 -6.48 10.95 -17.71
N PHE A 131 -6.87 11.11 -16.44
CA PHE A 131 -5.97 11.59 -15.38
C PHE A 131 -6.24 10.90 -14.03
N ILE A 132 -5.17 10.65 -13.28
CA ILE A 132 -5.21 10.29 -11.86
C ILE A 132 -4.71 11.49 -11.07
N TYR A 133 -5.63 12.15 -10.38
CA TYR A 133 -5.37 13.22 -9.43
C TYR A 133 -5.01 12.61 -8.08
N LEU A 134 -3.77 12.80 -7.64
CA LEU A 134 -3.23 12.18 -6.44
C LEU A 134 -3.05 13.23 -5.34
N LEU A 135 -3.77 13.07 -4.21
CA LEU A 135 -3.55 13.91 -3.03
C LEU A 135 -2.21 13.59 -2.38
N VAL A 136 -1.28 14.54 -2.39
CA VAL A 136 0.06 14.40 -1.81
C VAL A 136 0.26 15.44 -0.71
N ARG A 137 0.51 14.94 0.50
CA ARG A 137 0.90 15.77 1.65
C ARG A 137 2.17 16.53 1.37
N PRO A 138 2.25 17.86 1.53
CA PRO A 138 3.52 18.58 1.44
C PRO A 138 4.54 18.10 2.47
N LYS A 139 5.84 18.11 2.15
CA LYS A 139 6.93 17.84 3.11
C LYS A 139 7.97 18.95 3.04
N LYS A 140 8.41 19.46 4.19
CA LYS A 140 9.44 20.49 4.27
C LYS A 140 10.71 20.01 3.54
N GLY A 141 11.16 20.79 2.56
CA GLY A 141 12.39 20.51 1.81
C GLY A 141 12.30 19.43 0.72
N LYS A 142 11.09 18.97 0.36
CA LYS A 142 10.87 18.09 -0.80
C LYS A 142 9.79 18.67 -1.71
N ASP A 143 10.10 18.79 -2.98
CA ASP A 143 9.13 19.13 -4.01
C ASP A 143 8.10 18.00 -4.21
N MET A 144 6.87 18.34 -4.60
CA MET A 144 5.80 17.36 -4.78
C MET A 144 6.04 16.44 -5.98
N HIS A 145 6.57 16.99 -7.09
CA HIS A 145 6.91 16.17 -8.25
C HIS A 145 8.02 15.19 -7.90
N GLN A 146 9.05 15.64 -7.18
CA GLN A 146 10.11 14.75 -6.71
C GLN A 146 9.56 13.59 -5.87
N ARG A 147 8.57 13.84 -5.00
CA ARG A 147 7.95 12.79 -4.19
C ARG A 147 7.14 11.79 -5.00
N ILE A 148 6.51 12.23 -6.08
CA ILE A 148 5.78 11.35 -6.99
C ILE A 148 6.76 10.51 -7.82
N GLU A 149 7.85 11.11 -8.31
CA GLU A 149 8.89 10.38 -9.01
C GLU A 149 9.53 9.30 -8.11
N GLU A 150 9.80 9.61 -6.83
CA GLU A 150 10.28 8.61 -5.86
C GLU A 150 9.32 7.41 -5.69
N ILE A 151 8.00 7.62 -5.84
CA ILE A 151 7.03 6.53 -5.80
C ILE A 151 7.15 5.67 -7.06
N PHE A 152 7.27 6.30 -8.22
CA PHE A 152 7.36 5.61 -9.51
C PHE A 152 8.73 4.99 -9.78
N ASP A 153 9.76 5.32 -9.00
CA ASP A 153 11.04 4.62 -8.99
C ASP A 153 11.01 3.27 -8.27
N ASP A 154 9.96 2.99 -7.49
CA ASP A 154 9.76 1.69 -6.86
C ASP A 154 9.66 0.57 -7.92
N PRO A 155 10.32 -0.60 -7.73
CA PRO A 155 10.21 -1.74 -8.63
C PRO A 155 8.78 -2.20 -8.93
N LEU A 156 7.82 -1.86 -8.05
CA LEU A 156 6.39 -2.09 -8.25
C LEU A 156 5.91 -1.58 -9.62
N PHE A 157 6.36 -0.40 -10.05
CA PHE A 157 5.92 0.26 -11.28
C PHE A 157 6.69 -0.21 -12.53
N GLY A 158 7.54 -1.23 -12.42
CA GLY A 158 8.33 -1.75 -13.54
C GLY A 158 7.46 -2.15 -14.74
N LYS A 159 6.40 -2.91 -14.51
CA LYS A 159 5.48 -3.35 -15.58
C LYS A 159 4.69 -2.20 -16.21
N VAL A 160 4.31 -1.18 -15.43
CA VAL A 160 3.66 0.03 -15.96
C VAL A 160 4.62 0.78 -16.88
N LYS A 161 5.90 0.92 -16.51
CA LYS A 161 6.91 1.56 -17.36
C LYS A 161 7.07 0.85 -18.71
N GLU A 162 6.93 -0.47 -18.72
CA GLU A 162 7.01 -1.29 -19.94
C GLU A 162 5.73 -1.16 -20.79
N LYS A 163 4.54 -1.34 -20.20
CA LYS A 163 3.26 -1.29 -20.93
C LYS A 163 2.86 0.13 -21.36
N GLN A 164 3.15 1.14 -20.55
CA GLN A 164 2.74 2.53 -20.76
C GLN A 164 3.88 3.51 -20.46
N PRO A 165 4.88 3.66 -21.33
CA PRO A 165 6.05 4.49 -21.05
C PRO A 165 5.74 5.95 -20.70
N LYS A 166 4.60 6.48 -21.18
CA LYS A 166 4.16 7.86 -20.96
C LYS A 166 3.18 8.03 -19.79
N PHE A 167 2.92 7.00 -18.96
CA PHE A 167 1.91 7.02 -17.88
C PHE A 167 2.02 8.23 -16.94
N ARG A 168 3.23 8.79 -16.77
CA ARG A 168 3.47 9.96 -15.92
C ARG A 168 2.64 11.18 -16.33
N HIS A 169 2.32 11.35 -17.61
CA HIS A 169 1.51 12.46 -18.08
C HIS A 169 0.05 12.35 -17.62
N GLN A 170 -0.40 11.15 -17.24
CA GLN A 170 -1.73 10.92 -16.68
C GLN A 170 -1.76 11.23 -15.17
N ILE A 171 -0.63 11.49 -14.52
CA ILE A 171 -0.59 11.72 -13.06
C ILE A 171 -0.53 13.23 -12.76
N VAL A 172 -1.51 13.69 -11.99
CA VAL A 172 -1.58 15.09 -11.53
C VAL A 172 -1.45 15.13 -10.01
N ALA A 173 -0.39 15.78 -9.53
CA ALA A 173 -0.15 15.98 -8.11
C ALA A 173 -1.09 17.05 -7.55
N ILE A 174 -1.85 16.74 -6.50
CA ILE A 174 -2.66 17.72 -5.78
C ILE A 174 -2.07 17.92 -4.39
N ALA A 175 -1.65 19.15 -4.09
CA ALA A 175 -1.16 19.49 -2.76
C ALA A 175 -2.30 19.44 -1.75
N GLY A 176 -2.15 18.63 -0.70
CA GLY A 176 -3.12 18.64 0.40
C GLY A 176 -2.90 17.55 1.44
N ASP A 177 -3.59 17.65 2.56
CA ASP A 177 -3.50 16.76 3.69
C ASP A 177 -4.89 16.48 4.28
N CYS A 178 -5.25 15.19 4.40
CA CYS A 178 -6.47 14.74 5.07
C CYS A 178 -6.59 15.24 6.52
N GLY A 179 -5.48 15.57 7.17
CA GLY A 179 -5.45 16.18 8.50
C GLY A 179 -5.81 17.67 8.51
N GLN A 180 -6.00 18.32 7.36
CA GLN A 180 -6.40 19.73 7.24
C GLN A 180 -7.88 19.85 6.82
N PRO A 181 -8.59 20.93 7.24
CA PRO A 181 -9.97 21.18 6.80
C PRO A 181 -10.07 21.22 5.27
N GLY A 182 -11.12 20.62 4.71
CA GLY A 182 -11.31 20.58 3.26
C GLY A 182 -10.13 19.95 2.51
N LEU A 183 -9.43 18.99 3.15
CA LEU A 183 -8.22 18.32 2.63
C LEU A 183 -7.01 19.24 2.41
N GLY A 184 -7.08 20.53 2.79
CA GLY A 184 -6.01 21.50 2.56
C GLY A 184 -5.66 21.73 1.09
N ILE A 185 -6.59 21.44 0.16
CA ILE A 185 -6.39 21.65 -1.27
C ILE A 185 -6.64 23.12 -1.65
N SER A 186 -5.95 23.60 -2.69
CA SER A 186 -6.16 24.96 -3.17
C SER A 186 -7.55 25.11 -3.84
N PRO A 187 -8.13 26.32 -3.88
CA PRO A 187 -9.39 26.54 -4.59
C PRO A 187 -9.31 26.17 -6.08
N ALA A 188 -8.17 26.38 -6.73
CA ALA A 188 -7.94 26.03 -8.13
C ALA A 188 -7.91 24.51 -8.35
N ASP A 189 -7.22 23.77 -7.47
CA ASP A 189 -7.19 22.31 -7.50
C ASP A 189 -8.59 21.73 -7.21
N ARG A 190 -9.30 22.29 -6.24
CA ARG A 190 -10.68 21.92 -5.93
C ARG A 190 -11.57 22.08 -7.15
N GLN A 191 -11.51 23.23 -7.83
CA GLN A 191 -12.28 23.48 -9.05
C GLN A 191 -11.94 22.46 -10.14
N THR A 192 -10.65 22.15 -10.33
CA THR A 192 -10.19 21.15 -11.29
C THR A 192 -10.77 19.78 -10.97
N ILE A 193 -10.68 19.33 -9.72
CA ILE A 193 -11.25 18.05 -9.28
C ILE A 193 -12.76 18.02 -9.50
N THR A 194 -13.49 19.06 -9.10
CA THR A 194 -14.96 19.10 -9.25
C THR A 194 -15.44 19.05 -10.70
N ARG A 195 -14.61 19.51 -11.64
CA ARG A 195 -14.92 19.53 -13.07
C ARG A 195 -14.53 18.24 -13.78
N GLU A 196 -13.35 17.70 -13.47
CA GLU A 196 -12.71 16.65 -14.28
C GLU A 196 -12.92 15.23 -13.72
N VAL A 197 -13.07 15.09 -12.40
CA VAL A 197 -13.09 13.78 -11.74
C VAL A 197 -14.48 13.15 -11.80
N SER A 198 -14.52 11.85 -12.02
CA SER A 198 -15.77 11.06 -11.99
C SER A 198 -15.69 9.86 -11.03
N ILE A 199 -14.49 9.45 -10.59
CA ILE A 199 -14.31 8.33 -9.67
C ILE A 199 -13.40 8.75 -8.53
N VAL A 200 -13.77 8.44 -7.29
CA VAL A 200 -13.01 8.82 -6.10
C VAL A 200 -12.71 7.60 -5.23
N PHE A 201 -11.43 7.39 -4.93
CA PHE A 201 -10.96 6.41 -3.96
C PHE A 201 -10.42 7.09 -2.70
N HIS A 202 -11.14 6.94 -1.59
CA HIS A 202 -10.67 7.38 -0.29
C HIS A 202 -9.94 6.27 0.47
N VAL A 203 -8.62 6.16 0.23
CA VAL A 203 -7.73 5.14 0.83
C VAL A 203 -6.94 5.71 2.03
N ALA A 204 -6.83 7.03 2.15
CA ALA A 204 -6.05 7.66 3.21
C ALA A 204 -6.57 7.31 4.62
N ALA A 205 -5.66 6.89 5.49
CA ALA A 205 -5.89 6.70 6.91
C ALA A 205 -4.57 6.70 7.68
N THR A 206 -4.61 7.03 8.96
CA THR A 206 -3.61 6.52 9.91
C THR A 206 -4.04 5.14 10.37
N VAL A 207 -3.18 4.15 10.09
CA VAL A 207 -3.43 2.72 10.37
C VAL A 207 -2.73 2.23 11.65
N ARG A 208 -2.16 3.15 12.42
CA ARG A 208 -1.51 2.85 13.70
C ARG A 208 -2.56 2.66 14.78
N PHE A 209 -2.56 1.52 15.43
CA PHE A 209 -3.55 1.22 16.48
C PHE A 209 -3.35 2.09 17.73
N ASP A 210 -2.13 2.56 17.98
CA ASP A 210 -1.76 3.42 19.10
C ASP A 210 -1.66 4.91 18.73
N GLU A 211 -2.27 5.34 17.62
CA GLU A 211 -2.29 6.74 17.22
C GLU A 211 -3.12 7.58 18.19
N LYS A 212 -2.64 8.79 18.47
CA LYS A 212 -3.35 9.76 19.33
C LYS A 212 -4.63 10.25 18.66
N MET A 213 -5.69 10.44 19.44
CA MET A 213 -7.00 10.95 18.95
C MET A 213 -6.88 12.28 18.19
N LYS A 214 -6.02 13.20 18.67
CA LYS A 214 -5.73 14.50 18.01
C LYS A 214 -5.19 14.37 16.58
N LEU A 215 -4.55 13.24 16.24
CA LEU A 215 -4.08 12.96 14.89
C LEU A 215 -5.04 12.04 14.13
N ALA A 216 -5.59 11.04 14.81
CA ALA A 216 -6.45 10.04 14.20
C ALA A 216 -7.81 10.59 13.77
N VAL A 217 -8.46 11.46 14.56
CA VAL A 217 -9.79 11.98 14.23
C VAL A 217 -9.78 12.91 13.01
N PRO A 218 -8.86 13.89 12.87
CA PRO A 218 -8.78 14.67 11.64
C PRO A 218 -8.62 13.81 10.38
N ILE A 219 -7.76 12.79 10.43
CA ILE A 219 -7.41 11.96 9.27
C ILE A 219 -8.47 10.88 8.99
N ASN A 220 -8.94 10.16 9.99
CA ASN A 220 -9.81 9.00 9.78
C ASN A 220 -11.30 9.34 9.90
N VAL A 221 -11.67 10.46 10.53
CA VAL A 221 -13.08 10.82 10.81
C VAL A 221 -13.48 12.08 10.07
N ARG A 222 -12.74 13.18 10.22
CA ARG A 222 -13.07 14.43 9.51
C ARG A 222 -12.79 14.32 8.01
N SER A 223 -11.68 13.73 7.60
CA SER A 223 -11.37 13.66 6.16
C SER A 223 -12.40 12.88 5.33
N PRO A 224 -12.99 11.75 5.76
CA PRO A 224 -14.13 11.16 5.06
C PRO A 224 -15.26 12.16 4.81
N LYS A 225 -15.60 13.02 5.79
CA LYS A 225 -16.57 14.09 5.61
C LYS A 225 -16.09 15.11 4.57
N ASP A 226 -14.85 15.57 4.66
CA ASP A 226 -14.28 16.55 3.73
C ASP A 226 -14.25 16.02 2.28
N VAL A 227 -13.94 14.72 2.07
CA VAL A 227 -14.00 14.10 0.75
C VAL A 227 -15.45 13.95 0.27
N MET A 228 -16.39 13.61 1.15
CA MET A 228 -17.81 13.55 0.79
C MET A 228 -18.37 14.92 0.39
N ASP A 229 -17.98 15.98 1.10
CA ASP A 229 -18.36 17.35 0.76
C ASP A 229 -17.78 17.78 -0.60
N LEU A 230 -16.55 17.36 -0.93
CA LEU A 230 -15.98 17.51 -2.27
C LEU A 230 -16.76 16.71 -3.32
N CYS A 231 -17.13 15.47 -3.03
CA CYS A 231 -17.90 14.61 -3.94
C CYS A 231 -19.27 15.18 -4.31
N LYS A 232 -19.92 15.92 -3.40
CA LYS A 232 -21.19 16.61 -3.69
C LYS A 232 -21.05 17.74 -4.72
N GLU A 233 -19.84 18.28 -4.87
CA GLU A 233 -19.54 19.34 -5.85
C GLU A 233 -19.10 18.78 -7.21
N ILE A 234 -18.81 17.47 -7.29
CA ILE A 234 -18.43 16.80 -8.53
C ILE A 234 -19.66 16.63 -9.42
N SER A 235 -19.61 17.20 -10.63
CA SER A 235 -20.78 17.27 -11.53
C SER A 235 -21.22 15.91 -12.08
N TYR A 236 -20.30 14.96 -12.24
CA TYR A 236 -20.56 13.68 -12.90
C TYR A 236 -19.94 12.49 -12.15
N LEU A 237 -20.13 12.48 -10.81
CA LEU A 237 -19.62 11.41 -9.96
C LEU A 237 -20.28 10.07 -10.32
N LYS A 238 -19.46 9.11 -10.75
CA LYS A 238 -19.86 7.73 -11.06
C LYS A 238 -19.72 6.79 -9.87
N ALA A 239 -18.68 6.97 -9.07
CA ALA A 239 -18.44 6.16 -7.87
C ALA A 239 -17.53 6.88 -6.86
N PHE A 240 -17.87 6.76 -5.58
CA PHE A 240 -17.00 7.06 -4.44
C PHE A 240 -16.84 5.80 -3.59
N ILE A 241 -15.59 5.38 -3.37
CA ILE A 241 -15.29 4.20 -2.53
C ILE A 241 -14.48 4.63 -1.32
N HIS A 242 -15.04 4.40 -0.13
CA HIS A 242 -14.34 4.55 1.14
C HIS A 242 -13.69 3.24 1.55
N VAL A 243 -12.37 3.24 1.74
CA VAL A 243 -11.66 2.08 2.29
C VAL A 243 -11.70 2.13 3.82
N SER A 244 -12.50 1.24 4.38
CA SER A 244 -12.59 0.96 5.82
C SER A 244 -11.69 -0.23 6.18
N THR A 245 -12.14 -1.11 7.07
CA THR A 245 -11.48 -2.36 7.44
C THR A 245 -12.52 -3.35 7.92
N ALA A 246 -12.31 -4.64 7.66
CA ALA A 246 -13.16 -5.72 8.18
C ALA A 246 -13.34 -5.63 9.72
N TYR A 247 -12.36 -5.06 10.41
CA TYR A 247 -12.34 -4.93 11.86
C TYR A 247 -12.95 -3.63 12.41
N ALA A 248 -13.58 -2.78 11.58
CA ALA A 248 -14.22 -1.56 12.05
C ALA A 248 -15.27 -1.88 13.12
N ASN A 249 -15.97 -3.00 12.95
CA ASN A 249 -17.01 -3.49 13.85
C ASN A 249 -16.54 -4.70 14.69
N CYS A 250 -15.24 -4.75 15.04
CA CYS A 250 -14.64 -5.86 15.80
C CYS A 250 -15.20 -6.07 17.23
N THR A 251 -16.04 -5.17 17.72
CA THR A 251 -16.82 -5.36 18.96
C THR A 251 -17.93 -6.40 18.82
N ARG A 252 -18.23 -6.83 17.60
CA ARG A 252 -19.18 -7.90 17.26
C ARG A 252 -18.44 -9.18 16.94
N THR A 253 -19.10 -10.32 17.12
CA THR A 253 -18.56 -11.63 16.72
C THR A 253 -18.88 -12.00 15.27
N HIS A 254 -20.03 -11.53 14.77
CA HIS A 254 -20.43 -11.67 13.37
C HIS A 254 -20.51 -10.29 12.71
N ILE A 255 -19.82 -10.13 11.58
CA ILE A 255 -19.71 -8.87 10.84
C ILE A 255 -20.24 -9.09 9.42
N GLU A 256 -21.49 -8.72 9.24
CA GLU A 256 -22.19 -8.71 7.96
C GLU A 256 -21.78 -7.52 7.06
N GLU A 257 -22.15 -7.59 5.78
CA GLU A 257 -21.97 -6.54 4.77
C GLU A 257 -23.07 -5.48 4.84
N LYS A 258 -23.19 -4.87 6.02
CA LYS A 258 -24.04 -3.71 6.26
C LYS A 258 -23.31 -2.66 7.07
N VAL A 259 -23.83 -1.44 7.07
CA VAL A 259 -23.35 -0.40 7.97
C VAL A 259 -24.00 -0.57 9.34
N TYR A 260 -23.19 -0.46 10.40
CA TYR A 260 -23.65 -0.52 11.78
C TYR A 260 -23.74 0.90 12.35
N GLU A 261 -24.53 1.04 13.41
CA GLU A 261 -24.56 2.27 14.19
C GLU A 261 -23.15 2.63 14.69
N ALA A 262 -22.72 3.86 14.41
CA ALA A 262 -21.42 4.36 14.83
C ALA A 262 -21.37 4.52 16.36
N PRO A 263 -20.22 4.30 17.00
CA PRO A 263 -20.09 4.41 18.46
C PRO A 263 -20.36 5.81 19.01
N ILE A 264 -20.17 6.83 18.17
CA ILE A 264 -20.45 8.23 18.44
C ILE A 264 -20.71 8.93 17.11
N ASP A 265 -21.54 9.98 17.12
CA ASP A 265 -21.66 10.87 15.96
C ASP A 265 -20.30 11.52 15.66
N GLY A 266 -19.88 11.44 14.39
CA GLY A 266 -18.56 11.86 13.98
C GLY A 266 -18.29 13.36 14.11
N ASP A 267 -19.31 14.21 13.95
CA ASP A 267 -19.18 15.66 14.13
C ASP A 267 -18.99 16.00 15.62
N LYS A 268 -19.70 15.28 16.51
CA LYS A 268 -19.48 15.39 17.96
C LYS A 268 -18.06 14.98 18.35
N LEU A 269 -17.57 13.86 17.83
CA LEU A 269 -16.20 13.40 18.11
C LEU A 269 -15.15 14.40 17.60
N ALA A 270 -15.33 14.92 16.39
CA ALA A 270 -14.45 15.93 15.83
C ALA A 270 -14.41 17.19 16.71
N THR A 271 -15.58 17.67 17.16
CA THR A 271 -15.70 18.82 18.07
C THR A 271 -14.97 18.57 19.40
N ILE A 272 -15.18 17.40 20.02
CA ILE A 272 -14.49 17.04 21.27
C ILE A 272 -12.97 17.08 21.08
N VAL A 273 -12.47 16.46 20.03
CA VAL A 273 -11.02 16.40 19.75
C VAL A 273 -10.46 17.76 19.36
N GLU A 274 -11.22 18.62 18.68
CA GLU A 274 -10.75 19.95 18.30
C GLU A 274 -10.51 20.84 19.51
N TYR A 275 -11.50 20.95 20.41
CA TYR A 275 -11.50 21.91 21.51
C TYR A 275 -10.84 21.42 22.80
N MET A 276 -10.72 20.12 23.04
CA MET A 276 -10.03 19.59 24.23
C MET A 276 -8.51 19.72 24.13
N ASP A 277 -7.81 19.93 25.25
CA ASP A 277 -6.35 19.85 25.25
C ASP A 277 -5.85 18.40 25.07
N GLU A 278 -4.59 18.25 24.64
CA GLU A 278 -4.00 16.94 24.32
C GLU A 278 -3.93 16.00 25.55
N LYS A 279 -3.73 16.54 26.75
CA LYS A 279 -3.63 15.71 27.95
C LYS A 279 -5.00 15.19 28.36
N LEU A 280 -6.01 16.05 28.36
CA LEU A 280 -7.38 15.67 28.71
C LEU A 280 -7.96 14.65 27.72
N ILE A 281 -7.73 14.82 26.41
CA ILE A 281 -8.21 13.85 25.42
C ILE A 281 -7.54 12.48 25.62
N GLU A 282 -6.25 12.43 25.95
CA GLU A 282 -5.54 11.18 26.27
C GLU A 282 -6.13 10.50 27.52
N GLU A 283 -6.46 11.27 28.56
CA GLU A 283 -7.07 10.75 29.79
C GLU A 283 -8.47 10.16 29.56
N ILE A 284 -9.28 10.77 28.67
CA ILE A 284 -10.63 10.26 28.37
C ILE A 284 -10.67 9.24 27.24
N THR A 285 -9.60 9.09 26.45
CA THR A 285 -9.54 8.18 25.28
C THR A 285 -9.99 6.75 25.64
N PRO A 286 -9.56 6.12 26.75
CA PRO A 286 -10.02 4.78 27.10
C PRO A 286 -11.54 4.68 27.26
N ARG A 287 -12.20 5.73 27.77
CA ARG A 287 -13.66 5.80 27.90
C ARG A 287 -14.35 6.03 26.56
N LEU A 288 -13.75 6.85 25.68
CA LEU A 288 -14.27 7.08 24.33
C LEU A 288 -14.23 5.82 23.47
N LEU A 289 -13.13 5.06 23.54
CA LEU A 289 -12.98 3.80 22.81
C LEU A 289 -14.02 2.76 23.24
N GLY A 290 -14.37 2.73 24.53
CA GLY A 290 -15.36 1.80 25.07
C GLY A 290 -14.96 0.35 24.78
N ALA A 291 -15.75 -0.35 23.97
CA ALA A 291 -15.50 -1.73 23.60
C ALA A 291 -14.44 -1.90 22.48
N TRP A 292 -14.10 -0.82 21.75
CA TRP A 292 -13.11 -0.91 20.68
C TRP A 292 -11.69 -1.06 21.27
N PRO A 293 -10.89 -2.00 20.75
CA PRO A 293 -9.58 -2.31 21.31
C PRO A 293 -8.54 -1.22 21.07
N ASN A 294 -8.75 -0.34 20.08
CA ASN A 294 -7.78 0.66 19.68
C ASN A 294 -8.40 1.82 18.88
N THR A 295 -7.62 2.90 18.73
CA THR A 295 -8.04 4.12 18.02
C THR A 295 -8.34 3.87 16.54
N TYR A 296 -7.65 2.96 15.88
CA TYR A 296 -7.81 2.71 14.45
C TYR A 296 -9.18 2.12 14.13
N THR A 297 -9.56 1.01 14.77
CA THR A 297 -10.87 0.38 14.51
C THR A 297 -12.02 1.26 14.97
N TYR A 298 -11.85 1.98 16.08
CA TYR A 298 -12.82 2.96 16.57
C TYR A 298 -13.08 4.07 15.56
N THR A 299 -12.01 4.74 15.08
CA THR A 299 -12.16 5.84 14.11
C THR A 299 -12.70 5.37 12.76
N LYS A 300 -12.37 4.15 12.31
CA LYS A 300 -12.98 3.55 11.10
C LYS A 300 -14.48 3.27 11.27
N ALA A 301 -14.92 2.80 12.44
CA ALA A 301 -16.35 2.64 12.72
C ALA A 301 -17.11 3.98 12.67
N VAL A 302 -16.52 5.04 13.26
CA VAL A 302 -17.09 6.40 13.21
C VAL A 302 -17.12 6.94 11.78
N ALA A 303 -16.07 6.68 10.99
CA ALA A 303 -15.98 7.09 9.59
C ALA A 303 -17.12 6.53 8.75
N GLU A 304 -17.46 5.24 8.91
CA GLU A 304 -18.58 4.62 8.21
C GLU A 304 -19.90 5.33 8.52
N GLY A 305 -20.13 5.72 9.78
CA GLY A 305 -21.31 6.51 10.16
C GLY A 305 -21.36 7.88 9.48
N ILE A 306 -20.22 8.56 9.34
CA ILE A 306 -20.12 9.81 8.57
C ILE A 306 -20.47 9.57 7.10
N ILE A 307 -19.90 8.53 6.48
CA ILE A 307 -20.17 8.22 5.07
C ILE A 307 -21.66 8.04 4.83
N VAL A 308 -22.34 7.24 5.67
CA VAL A 308 -23.80 7.05 5.57
C VAL A 308 -24.55 8.37 5.73
N LYS A 309 -24.22 9.15 6.76
CA LYS A 309 -24.86 10.44 7.04
C LYS A 309 -24.70 11.42 5.87
N GLN A 310 -23.58 11.37 5.15
CA GLN A 310 -23.25 12.32 4.08
C GLN A 310 -23.59 11.82 2.67
N ALA A 311 -23.87 10.53 2.48
CA ALA A 311 -24.05 9.92 1.17
C ALA A 311 -25.18 10.55 0.36
N GLY A 312 -26.36 10.73 0.97
CA GLY A 312 -27.55 11.16 0.25
C GLY A 312 -27.77 10.32 -1.02
N ASP A 313 -27.80 10.99 -2.17
CA ASP A 313 -27.98 10.37 -3.48
C ASP A 313 -26.68 10.02 -4.23
N LEU A 314 -25.51 10.15 -3.59
CA LEU A 314 -24.23 9.87 -4.24
C LEU A 314 -24.00 8.35 -4.43
N PRO A 315 -23.33 7.93 -5.51
CA PRO A 315 -22.95 6.53 -5.72
C PRO A 315 -21.78 6.15 -4.80
N VAL A 316 -22.10 5.75 -3.57
CA VAL A 316 -21.14 5.46 -2.50
C VAL A 316 -21.03 3.96 -2.25
N GLY A 317 -19.81 3.46 -2.01
CA GLY A 317 -19.56 2.12 -1.47
C GLY A 317 -18.53 2.13 -0.35
N ILE A 318 -18.64 1.17 0.57
CA ILE A 318 -17.66 0.95 1.65
C ILE A 318 -16.92 -0.36 1.41
N PHE A 319 -15.60 -0.29 1.26
CA PHE A 319 -14.75 -1.47 1.08
C PHE A 319 -14.00 -1.79 2.37
N ARG A 320 -14.22 -2.97 2.93
CA ARG A 320 -13.65 -3.46 4.20
C ARG A 320 -12.67 -4.61 3.94
N PRO A 321 -11.38 -4.33 3.69
CA PRO A 321 -10.39 -5.39 3.56
C PRO A 321 -10.04 -6.02 4.91
N GLY A 322 -9.68 -7.31 4.87
CA GLY A 322 -8.99 -8.02 5.95
C GLY A 322 -7.56 -7.53 6.15
N ILE A 323 -6.69 -8.40 6.68
CA ILE A 323 -5.28 -8.06 6.90
C ILE A 323 -4.53 -8.14 5.58
N VAL A 324 -4.36 -7.00 4.92
CA VAL A 324 -3.65 -6.91 3.65
C VAL A 324 -2.16 -7.15 3.85
N ILE A 325 -1.64 -8.20 3.22
CA ILE A 325 -0.21 -8.57 3.20
C ILE A 325 0.32 -8.50 1.76
N SER A 326 1.47 -9.12 1.47
CA SER A 326 2.16 -8.96 0.19
C SER A 326 1.29 -9.28 -1.03
N THR A 327 1.74 -8.89 -2.20
CA THR A 327 1.14 -9.33 -3.46
C THR A 327 1.34 -10.84 -3.70
N TYR A 328 0.33 -11.50 -4.25
CA TYR A 328 0.37 -12.93 -4.61
C TYR A 328 1.02 -13.15 -5.97
N GLN A 329 0.51 -12.49 -7.01
CA GLN A 329 0.89 -12.71 -8.41
C GLN A 329 1.46 -11.46 -9.08
N GLU A 330 0.85 -10.30 -8.90
CA GLU A 330 1.12 -9.11 -9.71
C GLU A 330 1.33 -7.83 -8.86
N PRO A 331 1.88 -6.76 -9.44
CA PRO A 331 2.76 -6.80 -10.61
C PRO A 331 4.07 -7.54 -10.33
N VAL A 332 4.47 -7.58 -9.05
CA VAL A 332 5.70 -8.21 -8.54
C VAL A 332 5.32 -9.13 -7.40
N ARG A 333 5.58 -10.44 -7.49
CA ARG A 333 5.23 -11.41 -6.44
C ARG A 333 5.96 -11.13 -5.11
N GLY A 334 5.24 -11.19 -4.00
CA GLY A 334 5.79 -10.98 -2.66
C GLY A 334 6.21 -9.54 -2.38
N TRP A 335 5.76 -8.55 -3.16
CA TRP A 335 6.06 -7.16 -2.92
C TRP A 335 5.32 -6.66 -1.67
N ILE A 336 6.05 -6.00 -0.77
CA ILE A 336 5.55 -5.44 0.48
C ILE A 336 6.51 -4.37 0.99
N ASP A 337 5.97 -3.29 1.56
CA ASP A 337 6.76 -2.11 1.97
C ASP A 337 6.55 -1.69 3.44
N ASN A 338 5.78 -2.46 4.21
CA ASN A 338 5.45 -2.17 5.60
C ASN A 338 5.60 -3.43 6.49
N LEU A 339 5.69 -3.21 7.81
CA LEU A 339 5.92 -4.24 8.82
C LEU A 339 4.68 -4.45 9.72
N TYR A 340 3.48 -4.17 9.21
CA TYR A 340 2.27 -4.25 10.02
C TYR A 340 1.80 -5.70 10.19
N GLY A 341 1.12 -5.97 11.31
CA GLY A 341 0.45 -7.25 11.55
C GLY A 341 1.37 -8.49 11.46
N PRO A 342 0.92 -9.59 10.82
CA PRO A 342 1.70 -10.82 10.65
C PRO A 342 3.05 -10.63 9.95
N THR A 343 3.20 -9.60 9.10
CA THR A 343 4.47 -9.30 8.42
C THR A 343 5.56 -8.89 9.38
N GLY A 344 5.24 -8.03 10.37
CA GLY A 344 6.18 -7.67 11.42
C GLY A 344 6.56 -8.85 12.30
N VAL A 345 5.60 -9.75 12.59
CA VAL A 345 5.83 -10.99 13.33
C VAL A 345 6.80 -11.90 12.56
N ALA A 346 6.54 -12.16 11.27
CA ALA A 346 7.39 -12.99 10.43
C ALA A 346 8.82 -12.43 10.29
N ALA A 347 8.96 -11.11 10.09
CA ALA A 347 10.27 -10.45 10.04
C ALA A 347 11.03 -10.52 11.39
N GLY A 348 10.33 -10.27 12.50
CA GLY A 348 10.90 -10.36 13.84
C GLY A 348 11.30 -11.79 14.21
N ALA A 349 10.49 -12.78 13.83
CA ALA A 349 10.77 -14.20 14.04
C ALA A 349 11.93 -14.68 13.17
N GLY A 350 11.95 -14.32 11.88
CA GLY A 350 13.00 -14.67 10.92
C GLY A 350 14.37 -14.06 11.25
N THR A 351 14.40 -12.91 11.90
CA THR A 351 15.64 -12.31 12.43
C THR A 351 16.07 -12.89 13.78
N GLY A 352 15.22 -13.70 14.41
CA GLY A 352 15.47 -14.32 15.71
C GLY A 352 15.24 -13.40 16.91
N VAL A 353 14.74 -12.18 16.71
CA VAL A 353 14.51 -11.21 17.80
C VAL A 353 13.19 -11.50 18.51
N LEU A 354 12.13 -11.82 17.76
CA LEU A 354 10.83 -12.20 18.29
C LEU A 354 10.77 -13.72 18.50
N ARG A 355 10.52 -14.13 19.74
CA ARG A 355 10.53 -15.56 20.15
C ARG A 355 9.15 -16.10 20.51
N SER A 356 8.22 -15.22 20.89
CA SER A 356 6.86 -15.61 21.24
C SER A 356 5.89 -14.45 21.08
N ILE A 357 4.65 -14.77 20.75
CA ILE A 357 3.48 -13.88 20.89
C ILE A 357 2.36 -14.59 21.67
N HIS A 358 1.50 -13.79 22.30
CA HIS A 358 0.22 -14.26 22.82
C HIS A 358 -0.77 -14.34 21.66
N CYS A 359 -1.05 -15.56 21.22
CA CYS A 359 -1.86 -15.83 20.04
C CYS A 359 -2.48 -17.22 20.16
N ASP A 360 -3.78 -17.30 19.90
CA ASP A 360 -4.46 -18.58 19.73
C ASP A 360 -4.26 -19.06 18.28
N GLY A 361 -3.42 -20.07 18.13
CA GLY A 361 -3.00 -20.59 16.83
C GLY A 361 -4.14 -21.20 15.99
N SER A 362 -5.26 -21.59 16.62
CA SER A 362 -6.40 -22.19 15.92
C SER A 362 -7.32 -21.17 15.25
N ILE A 363 -7.16 -19.88 15.52
CA ILE A 363 -8.02 -18.81 14.96
C ILE A 363 -7.59 -18.48 13.54
N GLU A 364 -8.57 -18.19 12.67
CA GLU A 364 -8.36 -17.69 11.31
C GLU A 364 -7.75 -16.28 11.29
N ALA A 365 -6.59 -16.14 10.62
CA ALA A 365 -5.84 -14.88 10.59
C ALA A 365 -6.45 -13.82 9.65
N ASN A 366 -7.41 -14.20 8.79
CA ASN A 366 -8.10 -13.32 7.83
C ASN A 366 -7.14 -12.41 7.02
N VAL A 367 -6.09 -13.02 6.45
CA VAL A 367 -5.09 -12.33 5.62
C VAL A 367 -5.50 -12.34 4.15
N VAL A 368 -5.27 -11.23 3.44
CA VAL A 368 -5.60 -11.09 2.01
C VAL A 368 -4.40 -10.53 1.23
N PRO A 369 -4.10 -11.00 0.00
CA PRO A 369 -3.01 -10.44 -0.80
C PRO A 369 -3.31 -9.02 -1.29
N GLY A 370 -2.27 -8.19 -1.37
CA GLY A 370 -2.39 -6.78 -1.75
C GLY A 370 -2.93 -6.54 -3.15
N ASP A 371 -2.50 -7.33 -4.13
CA ASP A 371 -2.94 -7.26 -5.53
C ASP A 371 -4.41 -7.66 -5.70
N LEU A 372 -4.79 -8.80 -5.15
CA LEU A 372 -6.18 -9.26 -5.15
C LEU A 372 -7.12 -8.26 -4.45
N THR A 373 -6.65 -7.64 -3.36
CA THR A 373 -7.40 -6.60 -2.63
C THR A 373 -7.64 -5.35 -3.48
N VAL A 374 -6.63 -4.87 -4.22
CA VAL A 374 -6.84 -3.68 -5.08
C VAL A 374 -7.65 -4.00 -6.32
N ASN A 375 -7.56 -5.22 -6.85
CA ASN A 375 -8.39 -5.67 -7.96
C ASN A 375 -9.88 -5.68 -7.55
N ALA A 376 -10.18 -6.22 -6.36
CA ALA A 376 -11.53 -6.16 -5.80
C ALA A 376 -11.99 -4.71 -5.58
N LEU A 377 -11.12 -3.84 -5.05
CA LEU A 377 -11.43 -2.42 -4.83
C LEU A 377 -11.80 -1.70 -6.14
N ILE A 378 -11.07 -1.95 -7.22
CA ILE A 378 -11.33 -1.40 -8.56
C ILE A 378 -12.68 -1.91 -9.09
N ALA A 379 -12.95 -3.21 -8.95
CA ALA A 379 -14.19 -3.84 -9.38
C ALA A 379 -15.40 -3.35 -8.55
N CYS A 380 -15.23 -3.05 -7.26
CA CYS A 380 -16.27 -2.48 -6.40
C CYS A 380 -16.73 -1.09 -6.90
N ALA A 381 -15.84 -0.24 -7.41
CA ALA A 381 -16.25 1.06 -7.97
C ALA A 381 -17.15 0.90 -9.21
N TRP A 382 -16.86 -0.09 -10.05
CA TRP A 382 -17.70 -0.45 -11.19
C TRP A 382 -19.08 -0.97 -10.76
N ASP A 383 -19.12 -1.88 -9.78
CA ASP A 383 -20.40 -2.42 -9.27
C ASP A 383 -21.24 -1.36 -8.56
N VAL A 384 -20.64 -0.45 -7.78
CA VAL A 384 -21.33 0.70 -7.18
C VAL A 384 -21.99 1.58 -8.25
N ALA A 385 -21.26 1.89 -9.33
CA ALA A 385 -21.80 2.68 -10.43
C ALA A 385 -22.96 1.96 -11.14
N ASN A 386 -22.88 0.64 -11.30
CA ASN A 386 -23.93 -0.14 -11.95
C ASN A 386 -25.16 -0.33 -11.06
N ARG A 387 -24.99 -0.62 -9.77
CA ARG A 387 -26.09 -0.67 -8.79
C ARG A 387 -26.88 0.64 -8.78
N ARG A 388 -26.18 1.78 -8.87
CA ARG A 388 -26.84 3.10 -8.93
C ARG A 388 -27.68 3.27 -10.20
N LYS A 389 -27.20 2.79 -11.36
CA LYS A 389 -27.95 2.84 -12.62
C LYS A 389 -29.20 1.96 -12.59
N SER A 390 -29.13 0.79 -11.97
CA SER A 390 -30.24 -0.17 -11.90
C SER A 390 -31.25 0.12 -10.80
N ALA A 391 -30.86 0.84 -9.74
CA ALA A 391 -31.72 1.11 -8.59
C ALA A 391 -32.91 2.03 -8.94
N THR A 392 -34.11 1.60 -8.54
CA THR A 392 -35.33 2.43 -8.52
C THR A 392 -35.24 3.50 -7.44
N THR A 393 -36.02 4.60 -7.55
CA THR A 393 -35.94 5.74 -6.60
C THR A 393 -36.10 5.36 -5.13
N LYS A 394 -36.85 4.28 -4.81
CA LYS A 394 -37.04 3.78 -3.43
C LYS A 394 -35.89 2.90 -2.91
N GLU A 395 -35.17 2.20 -3.78
CA GLU A 395 -34.00 1.39 -3.39
C GLU A 395 -32.77 2.26 -3.11
N ARG A 396 -32.77 3.48 -3.64
CA ARG A 396 -31.69 4.47 -3.49
C ARG A 396 -31.55 5.05 -2.09
N GLU A 397 -32.60 4.99 -1.26
CA GLU A 397 -32.64 5.68 0.04
C GLU A 397 -31.97 4.90 1.19
N ASN A 398 -31.64 3.60 1.05
CA ASN A 398 -31.27 2.79 2.22
C ASN A 398 -30.11 1.79 2.09
N ASP A 399 -29.47 1.61 0.94
CA ASP A 399 -28.49 0.52 0.81
C ASP A 399 -27.17 0.98 0.18
N ILE A 400 -26.27 1.52 1.02
CA ILE A 400 -24.87 1.72 0.64
C ILE A 400 -24.19 0.35 0.65
N PRO A 401 -23.76 -0.18 -0.51
CA PRO A 401 -23.13 -1.49 -0.57
C PRO A 401 -21.84 -1.50 0.25
N VAL A 402 -21.72 -2.52 1.08
CA VAL A 402 -20.53 -2.80 1.88
C VAL A 402 -19.89 -4.08 1.38
N TYR A 403 -18.59 -4.05 1.15
CA TYR A 403 -17.83 -5.18 0.61
C TYR A 403 -16.82 -5.65 1.64
N ASN A 404 -17.05 -6.81 2.27
CA ASN A 404 -16.11 -7.42 3.18
C ASN A 404 -15.14 -8.31 2.38
N TYR A 405 -13.97 -7.77 2.04
CA TYR A 405 -12.95 -8.52 1.31
C TYR A 405 -12.03 -9.27 2.28
N VAL A 406 -12.39 -10.52 2.57
CA VAL A 406 -11.79 -11.37 3.60
C VAL A 406 -11.50 -12.78 3.06
N SER A 407 -10.64 -13.53 3.75
CA SER A 407 -10.24 -14.89 3.33
C SER A 407 -11.18 -15.99 3.83
N LYS A 408 -12.48 -15.69 4.00
CA LYS A 408 -13.46 -16.65 4.52
C LYS A 408 -13.58 -17.90 3.64
N ASP A 409 -13.57 -17.74 2.32
CA ASP A 409 -13.75 -18.84 1.38
C ASP A 409 -12.46 -19.63 1.10
N ASN A 410 -11.33 -19.19 1.68
CA ASN A 410 -10.06 -19.90 1.65
C ASN A 410 -9.27 -19.60 2.94
N PRO A 411 -9.73 -20.11 4.10
CA PRO A 411 -9.22 -19.68 5.39
C PRO A 411 -7.82 -20.22 5.70
N ILE A 412 -7.05 -19.44 6.46
CA ILE A 412 -5.75 -19.84 7.01
C ILE A 412 -5.67 -19.47 8.49
N THR A 413 -5.29 -20.43 9.33
CA THR A 413 -5.13 -20.20 10.77
C THR A 413 -3.78 -19.55 11.10
N TYR A 414 -3.66 -18.93 12.27
CA TYR A 414 -2.38 -18.38 12.73
C TYR A 414 -1.28 -19.45 12.87
N ASP A 415 -1.62 -20.70 13.19
CA ASP A 415 -0.65 -21.80 13.20
C ASP A 415 -0.24 -22.25 11.81
N GLN A 416 -1.15 -22.32 10.84
CA GLN A 416 -0.79 -22.60 9.44
C GLN A 416 0.10 -21.49 8.88
N LEU A 417 -0.25 -20.23 9.12
CA LEU A 417 0.55 -19.05 8.76
C LEU A 417 1.96 -19.14 9.36
N LYS A 418 2.07 -19.49 10.64
CA LYS A 418 3.36 -19.68 11.33
C LYS A 418 4.16 -20.80 10.69
N LEU A 419 3.56 -21.96 10.46
CA LEU A 419 4.25 -23.14 9.92
C LEU A 419 4.78 -22.89 8.50
N LEU A 420 3.98 -22.25 7.64
CA LEU A 420 4.42 -21.86 6.30
C LEU A 420 5.53 -20.79 6.37
N SER A 421 5.38 -19.82 7.25
CA SER A 421 6.41 -18.80 7.48
C SER A 421 7.72 -19.39 8.02
N GLU A 422 7.65 -20.41 8.88
CA GLU A 422 8.81 -21.15 9.40
C GLU A 422 9.47 -21.96 8.29
N LYS A 423 8.71 -22.78 7.56
CA LYS A 423 9.18 -23.59 6.43
C LYS A 423 10.01 -22.75 5.45
N TYR A 424 9.43 -21.64 4.99
CA TYR A 424 10.09 -20.76 4.01
C TYR A 424 11.11 -19.81 4.63
N GLY A 425 10.98 -19.47 5.91
CA GLY A 425 11.99 -18.74 6.67
C GLY A 425 13.30 -19.52 6.81
N LEU A 426 13.21 -20.85 6.93
CA LEU A 426 14.36 -21.75 6.93
C LEU A 426 14.96 -21.95 5.53
N GLU A 427 14.17 -21.84 4.46
CA GLU A 427 14.66 -21.88 3.07
C GLU A 427 15.40 -20.57 2.69
N PHE A 428 14.88 -19.42 3.14
CA PHE A 428 15.37 -18.07 2.86
C PHE A 428 15.88 -17.30 4.09
N PRO A 429 16.79 -17.85 4.92
CA PRO A 429 17.20 -17.23 6.19
C PRO A 429 18.01 -15.96 5.97
N THR A 430 17.78 -14.90 6.74
CA THR A 430 18.47 -13.61 6.54
C THR A 430 19.87 -13.57 7.14
N SER A 431 20.80 -12.90 6.45
CA SER A 431 22.14 -12.59 6.94
C SER A 431 22.12 -11.68 8.18
N ARG A 432 21.03 -10.94 8.39
CA ARG A 432 20.81 -10.04 9.52
C ARG A 432 20.29 -10.74 10.78
N ALA A 433 20.06 -12.05 10.72
CA ALA A 433 19.60 -12.81 11.88
C ALA A 433 20.59 -12.70 13.05
N ILE A 434 20.07 -12.46 14.24
CA ILE A 434 20.88 -12.40 15.47
C ILE A 434 20.80 -13.71 16.27
N TRP A 435 19.76 -14.51 16.02
CA TRP A 435 19.53 -15.79 16.68
C TRP A 435 18.83 -16.77 15.75
N TYR A 436 18.93 -18.07 16.04
CA TYR A 436 18.24 -19.11 15.28
C TYR A 436 16.72 -19.04 15.47
N TYR A 437 15.93 -19.34 14.43
CA TYR A 437 14.47 -19.35 14.52
C TYR A 437 13.96 -20.33 15.58
N SER A 438 13.12 -19.86 16.50
CA SER A 438 12.37 -20.72 17.42
C SER A 438 11.12 -19.98 17.94
N PHE A 439 10.43 -19.34 17.02
CA PHE A 439 9.24 -18.56 17.32
C PHE A 439 8.06 -19.47 17.70
N ARG A 440 7.21 -19.03 18.64
CA ARG A 440 6.01 -19.77 19.08
C ARG A 440 4.80 -18.88 19.30
N ASN A 441 3.65 -19.34 18.80
CA ASN A 441 2.34 -18.88 19.22
C ASN A 441 2.00 -19.53 20.57
N ASN A 442 1.54 -18.74 21.53
CA ASN A 442 1.10 -19.25 22.83
C ASN A 442 -0.30 -18.74 23.13
N LYS A 443 -1.26 -19.66 23.24
CA LYS A 443 -2.65 -19.35 23.58
C LYS A 443 -2.82 -18.81 25.00
N HIS A 444 -2.04 -19.34 25.95
CA HIS A 444 -2.14 -18.95 27.35
C HIS A 444 -1.15 -17.83 27.68
N ARG A 445 -1.67 -16.71 28.18
CA ARG A 445 -0.87 -15.52 28.57
C ARG A 445 0.26 -15.84 29.53
N ILE A 446 0.05 -16.73 30.50
CA ILE A 446 1.08 -17.09 31.49
C ILE A 446 2.30 -17.72 30.82
N ILE A 447 2.08 -18.69 29.92
CA ILE A 447 3.14 -19.34 29.17
C ILE A 447 3.87 -18.32 28.29
N HIS A 448 3.12 -17.46 27.60
CA HIS A 448 3.70 -16.38 26.81
C HIS A 448 4.62 -15.46 27.65
N LEU A 449 4.17 -15.04 28.83
CA LEU A 449 4.97 -14.20 29.73
C LEU A 449 6.24 -14.93 30.21
N MET A 450 6.16 -16.23 30.51
CA MET A 450 7.35 -17.02 30.83
C MET A 450 8.38 -16.98 29.69
N TYR A 451 7.93 -17.15 28.44
CA TYR A 451 8.79 -17.02 27.27
C TYR A 451 9.39 -15.61 27.11
N VAL A 452 8.61 -14.55 27.40
CA VAL A 452 9.12 -13.17 27.37
C VAL A 452 10.23 -12.97 28.40
N TYR A 453 10.01 -13.37 29.66
CA TYR A 453 11.04 -13.21 30.69
C TYR A 453 12.30 -14.01 30.37
N LEU A 454 12.15 -15.27 29.94
CA LEU A 454 13.28 -16.17 29.73
C LEU A 454 14.01 -15.97 28.40
N LEU A 455 13.29 -15.64 27.32
CA LEU A 455 13.87 -15.59 25.97
C LEU A 455 14.01 -14.17 25.40
N HIS A 456 13.36 -13.16 25.99
CA HIS A 456 13.51 -11.76 25.58
C HIS A 456 14.29 -10.97 26.63
N LEU A 457 13.73 -10.82 27.83
CA LEU A 457 14.24 -9.88 28.84
C LEU A 457 15.54 -10.35 29.50
N LEU A 458 15.61 -11.60 29.95
CA LEU A 458 16.82 -12.13 30.60
C LEU A 458 18.04 -12.09 29.66
N PRO A 459 17.98 -12.59 28.40
CA PRO A 459 19.10 -12.47 27.48
C PRO A 459 19.46 -11.02 27.17
N ALA A 460 18.46 -10.13 27.01
CA ALA A 460 18.71 -8.72 26.76
C ALA A 460 19.45 -8.04 27.91
N LEU A 461 19.05 -8.31 29.16
CA LEU A 461 19.71 -7.80 30.35
C LEU A 461 21.15 -8.27 30.44
N LEU A 462 21.40 -9.57 30.20
CA LEU A 462 22.76 -10.13 30.19
C LEU A 462 23.64 -9.48 29.12
N ILE A 463 23.13 -9.37 27.89
CA ILE A 463 23.87 -8.75 26.78
C ILE A 463 24.16 -7.27 27.07
N ASP A 464 23.17 -6.52 27.54
CA ASP A 464 23.34 -5.09 27.84
C ASP A 464 24.29 -4.88 29.02
N THR A 465 24.26 -5.75 30.04
CA THR A 465 25.21 -5.69 31.18
C THR A 465 26.64 -5.95 30.71
N VAL A 466 26.88 -6.99 29.90
CA VAL A 466 28.20 -7.25 29.31
C VAL A 466 28.64 -6.08 28.43
N THR A 467 27.72 -5.52 27.63
CA THR A 467 28.01 -4.37 26.75
C THR A 467 28.42 -3.13 27.57
N LEU A 468 27.75 -2.87 28.69
CA LEU A 468 28.12 -1.82 29.64
C LEU A 468 29.49 -2.06 30.27
N CYS A 469 29.78 -3.29 30.72
CA CYS A 469 31.10 -3.65 31.25
C CYS A 469 32.23 -3.49 30.22
N LEU A 470 31.92 -3.61 28.92
CA LEU A 470 32.84 -3.36 27.80
C LEU A 470 32.90 -1.88 27.38
N GLY A 471 32.30 -0.96 28.13
CA GLY A 471 32.28 0.48 27.83
C GLY A 471 31.42 0.86 26.61
N LYS A 472 30.54 -0.02 26.15
CA LYS A 472 29.67 0.21 24.99
C LYS A 472 28.25 0.55 25.44
N GLN A 473 27.48 1.19 24.56
CA GLN A 473 26.10 1.55 24.88
C GLN A 473 25.15 0.34 24.79
N PRO A 474 24.34 0.08 25.83
CA PRO A 474 23.33 -0.98 25.82
C PRO A 474 22.17 -0.64 24.87
N ARG A 475 21.66 -1.66 24.17
CA ARG A 475 20.64 -1.50 23.12
C ARG A 475 19.54 -2.57 23.16
N MET A 476 19.78 -3.75 23.70
CA MET A 476 18.85 -4.88 23.60
C MET A 476 17.53 -4.63 24.34
N LEU A 477 17.57 -4.08 25.55
CA LEU A 477 16.35 -3.73 26.30
C LEU A 477 15.53 -2.66 25.57
N LYS A 478 16.17 -1.71 24.88
CA LYS A 478 15.48 -0.71 24.05
C LYS A 478 14.81 -1.34 22.83
N ILE A 479 15.42 -2.35 22.23
CA ILE A 479 14.82 -3.14 21.13
C ILE A 479 13.60 -3.90 21.64
N TYR A 480 13.72 -4.62 22.76
CA TYR A 480 12.59 -5.38 23.31
C TYR A 480 11.44 -4.51 23.79
N LYS A 481 11.71 -3.29 24.29
CA LYS A 481 10.64 -2.30 24.56
C LYS A 481 9.78 -2.02 23.33
N LYS A 482 10.39 -1.90 22.14
CA LYS A 482 9.64 -1.72 20.88
C LYS A 482 8.90 -2.98 20.45
N ILE A 483 9.51 -4.15 20.65
CA ILE A 483 8.90 -5.44 20.30
C ILE A 483 7.68 -5.73 21.16
N HIS A 484 7.76 -5.53 22.48
CA HIS A 484 6.62 -5.74 23.36
C HIS A 484 5.48 -4.77 23.05
N LYS A 485 5.80 -3.50 22.79
CA LYS A 485 4.79 -2.54 22.32
C LYS A 485 4.09 -3.02 21.03
N PHE A 486 4.85 -3.55 20.07
CA PHE A 486 4.29 -4.12 18.85
C PHE A 486 3.41 -5.36 19.13
N MET A 487 3.83 -6.25 20.03
CA MET A 487 3.05 -7.43 20.43
C MET A 487 1.74 -7.05 21.13
N ASP A 488 1.79 -6.09 22.06
CA ASP A 488 0.63 -5.62 22.83
C ASP A 488 -0.45 -5.06 21.89
N VAL A 489 -0.02 -4.36 20.84
CA VAL A 489 -0.89 -3.81 19.80
C VAL A 489 -1.63 -4.91 19.02
N LEU A 490 -1.00 -6.06 18.77
CA LEU A 490 -1.62 -7.17 18.02
C LEU A 490 -2.49 -8.08 18.88
N ASN A 491 -2.24 -8.11 20.19
CA ASN A 491 -2.80 -9.08 21.12
C ASN A 491 -4.31 -9.30 20.98
N TYR A 492 -5.10 -8.23 20.85
CA TYR A 492 -6.55 -8.34 20.73
C TYR A 492 -6.98 -9.17 19.50
N PHE A 493 -6.36 -8.95 18.34
CA PHE A 493 -6.70 -9.64 17.09
C PHE A 493 -6.10 -11.04 16.97
N SER A 494 -5.14 -11.37 17.82
CA SER A 494 -4.49 -12.69 17.83
C SER A 494 -5.18 -13.70 18.75
N ILE A 495 -6.18 -13.29 19.54
CA ILE A 495 -6.89 -14.16 20.51
C ILE A 495 -8.42 -14.12 20.38
N HIS A 496 -8.95 -13.33 19.45
CA HIS A 496 -10.39 -13.25 19.16
C HIS A 496 -10.64 -13.66 17.71
N GLU A 497 -11.78 -14.30 17.48
CA GLU A 497 -12.22 -14.76 16.17
C GLU A 497 -13.46 -13.99 15.73
N TRP A 498 -13.56 -13.76 14.42
CA TRP A 498 -14.69 -13.07 13.79
C TRP A 498 -15.21 -13.88 12.62
N LYS A 499 -16.54 -13.94 12.50
CA LYS A 499 -17.22 -14.50 11.33
C LYS A 499 -17.69 -13.39 10.43
N PHE A 500 -17.33 -13.43 9.15
CA PHE A 500 -17.71 -12.41 8.18
C PHE A 500 -18.76 -12.93 7.19
N SER A 501 -19.66 -12.06 6.76
CA SER A 501 -20.38 -12.24 5.49
C SER A 501 -19.60 -11.54 4.37
N ASN A 502 -19.68 -12.05 3.14
CA ASN A 502 -18.96 -11.52 1.97
C ASN A 502 -19.76 -11.77 0.67
N ASP A 503 -21.08 -11.73 0.79
CA ASP A 503 -22.04 -12.05 -0.25
C ASP A 503 -21.99 -11.04 -1.41
N ASN A 504 -21.79 -9.74 -1.13
CA ASN A 504 -21.60 -8.69 -2.13
C ASN A 504 -20.32 -8.89 -2.95
N ILE A 505 -19.23 -9.41 -2.34
CA ILE A 505 -18.01 -9.80 -3.08
C ILE A 505 -18.29 -11.00 -4.00
N LYS A 506 -19.03 -12.01 -3.52
CA LYS A 506 -19.41 -13.16 -4.36
C LYS A 506 -20.31 -12.76 -5.52
N GLU A 507 -21.27 -11.89 -5.25
CA GLU A 507 -22.16 -11.33 -6.27
C GLU A 507 -21.37 -10.50 -7.30
N LEU A 508 -20.41 -9.68 -6.85
CA LEU A 508 -19.49 -8.94 -7.72
C LEU A 508 -18.72 -9.89 -8.65
N LEU A 509 -18.09 -10.94 -8.11
CA LEU A 509 -17.36 -11.92 -8.90
C LEU A 509 -18.26 -12.59 -9.95
N ASN A 510 -19.51 -12.89 -9.60
CA ASN A 510 -20.49 -13.48 -10.53
C ASN A 510 -20.89 -12.53 -11.66
N LYS A 511 -20.83 -11.21 -11.47
CA LYS A 511 -21.12 -10.21 -12.50
C LYS A 511 -19.93 -9.93 -13.43
N MET A 512 -18.70 -10.26 -13.02
CA MET A 512 -17.50 -10.06 -13.82
C MET A 512 -17.44 -11.04 -14.99
N THR A 513 -17.10 -10.54 -16.17
CA THR A 513 -16.81 -11.38 -17.35
C THR A 513 -15.52 -12.19 -17.14
N GLU A 514 -15.27 -13.21 -17.97
CA GLU A 514 -14.01 -13.96 -17.93
C GLU A 514 -12.81 -13.03 -18.11
N GLU A 515 -12.89 -12.09 -19.06
CA GLU A 515 -11.85 -11.09 -19.29
C GLU A 515 -11.65 -10.16 -18.09
N ASP A 516 -12.73 -9.72 -17.42
CA ASP A 516 -12.63 -8.94 -16.17
C ASP A 516 -11.93 -9.75 -15.06
N ARG A 517 -12.21 -11.05 -14.97
CA ARG A 517 -11.60 -11.93 -13.95
C ARG A 517 -10.12 -12.16 -14.21
N GLU A 518 -9.70 -12.21 -15.47
CA GLU A 518 -8.28 -12.26 -15.83
C GLU A 518 -7.60 -10.91 -15.58
N ASN A 519 -8.21 -9.82 -16.04
CA ASN A 519 -7.67 -8.47 -15.91
C ASN A 519 -7.69 -7.95 -14.48
N PHE A 520 -8.62 -8.39 -13.63
CA PHE A 520 -8.78 -7.96 -12.23
C PHE A 520 -9.01 -9.14 -11.29
N ALA A 521 -8.12 -10.14 -11.35
CA ALA A 521 -8.16 -11.32 -10.50
C ALA A 521 -8.27 -10.97 -9.01
N CYS A 522 -9.40 -11.30 -8.40
CA CYS A 522 -9.69 -11.02 -6.99
C CYS A 522 -10.47 -12.13 -6.28
N ASP A 523 -10.59 -13.31 -6.87
CA ASP A 523 -11.10 -14.48 -6.16
C ASP A 523 -10.04 -15.04 -5.20
N ILE A 524 -10.37 -15.12 -3.91
CA ILE A 524 -9.46 -15.60 -2.87
C ILE A 524 -9.32 -17.13 -2.87
N THR A 525 -10.24 -17.84 -3.52
CA THR A 525 -10.23 -19.30 -3.59
C THR A 525 -9.10 -19.84 -4.46
N ASP A 526 -8.58 -19.03 -5.38
CA ASP A 526 -7.47 -19.37 -6.29
C ASP A 526 -6.08 -19.29 -5.64
N ILE A 527 -6.00 -18.90 -4.35
CA ILE A 527 -4.72 -18.79 -3.65
C ILE A 527 -4.20 -20.17 -3.24
N ASP A 528 -3.01 -20.51 -3.73
CA ASP A 528 -2.17 -21.54 -3.13
C ASP A 528 -1.35 -20.91 -1.99
N TRP A 529 -1.78 -21.18 -0.75
CA TRP A 529 -1.11 -20.67 0.44
C TRP A 529 0.36 -21.11 0.55
N ASP A 530 0.72 -22.32 0.11
CA ASP A 530 2.09 -22.79 0.19
C ASP A 530 3.00 -22.02 -0.78
N GLN A 531 2.58 -21.86 -2.04
CA GLN A 531 3.31 -21.05 -3.02
C GLN A 531 3.38 -19.58 -2.59
N TYR A 532 2.27 -19.05 -2.06
CA TYR A 532 2.18 -17.67 -1.63
C TYR A 532 3.13 -17.36 -0.46
N PHE A 533 3.19 -18.21 0.57
CA PHE A 533 4.10 -17.99 1.69
C PHE A 533 5.58 -18.10 1.29
N ARG A 534 5.90 -18.90 0.26
CA ARG A 534 7.26 -18.96 -0.30
C ARG A 534 7.71 -17.61 -0.85
N THR A 535 6.88 -16.96 -1.66
CA THR A 535 7.19 -15.65 -2.24
C THR A 535 7.07 -14.53 -1.21
N TYR A 536 6.12 -14.62 -0.28
CA TYR A 536 5.94 -13.67 0.82
C TYR A 536 7.17 -13.58 1.72
N ILE A 537 7.70 -14.71 2.21
CA ILE A 537 8.90 -14.71 3.06
C ILE A 537 10.13 -14.21 2.29
N ARG A 538 10.27 -14.60 1.03
CA ARG A 538 11.32 -14.06 0.13
C ARG A 538 11.17 -12.53 -0.03
N GLY A 539 9.94 -12.04 -0.14
CA GLY A 539 9.58 -10.63 -0.19
C GLY A 539 9.98 -9.86 1.06
N ILE A 540 9.63 -10.38 2.26
CA ILE A 540 10.04 -9.80 3.54
C ILE A 540 11.57 -9.62 3.59
N ARG A 541 12.32 -10.65 3.18
CA ARG A 541 13.78 -10.61 3.15
C ARG A 541 14.31 -9.48 2.26
N MET A 542 13.82 -9.40 1.02
CA MET A 542 14.31 -8.43 0.03
C MET A 542 13.85 -7.00 0.34
N TYR A 543 12.56 -6.81 0.57
CA TYR A 543 11.94 -5.49 0.59
C TYR A 543 11.92 -4.85 1.99
N LEU A 544 11.83 -5.63 3.06
CA LEU A 544 11.73 -5.09 4.43
C LEU A 544 13.04 -5.22 5.19
N ILE A 545 13.64 -6.40 5.18
CA ILE A 545 14.93 -6.65 5.84
C ILE A 545 16.08 -6.02 5.04
N LYS A 546 15.87 -5.74 3.75
CA LYS A 546 16.88 -5.20 2.82
C LYS A 546 18.12 -6.10 2.76
N ASP A 547 17.87 -7.40 2.58
CA ASP A 547 18.89 -8.45 2.49
C ASP A 547 18.71 -9.18 1.14
N PRO A 548 19.44 -8.79 0.09
CA PRO A 548 19.21 -9.32 -1.25
C PRO A 548 19.57 -10.80 -1.38
N LEU A 549 19.12 -11.45 -2.46
CA LEU A 549 19.19 -12.91 -2.61
C LEU A 549 20.61 -13.44 -2.87
N ASP A 550 21.49 -12.60 -3.41
CA ASP A 550 22.92 -12.89 -3.57
C ASP A 550 23.61 -13.22 -2.24
N THR A 551 23.11 -12.67 -1.12
CA THR A 551 23.61 -12.98 0.23
C THR A 551 23.13 -14.32 0.79
N LEU A 552 22.21 -15.03 0.11
CA LEU A 552 21.57 -16.24 0.61
C LEU A 552 22.57 -17.35 0.97
N PRO A 553 23.63 -17.65 0.17
CA PRO A 553 24.62 -18.65 0.55
C PRO A 553 25.32 -18.32 1.88
N LYS A 554 25.75 -17.05 2.04
CA LYS A 554 26.36 -16.56 3.29
C LYS A 554 25.39 -16.64 4.47
N ALA A 555 24.14 -16.30 4.23
CA ALA A 555 23.10 -16.34 5.26
C ALA A 555 22.83 -17.78 5.73
N ARG A 556 22.82 -18.77 4.83
CA ARG A 556 22.68 -20.19 5.18
C ARG A 556 23.82 -20.70 6.06
N ILE A 557 25.07 -20.32 5.76
CA ILE A 557 26.23 -20.67 6.60
C ILE A 557 26.09 -20.06 8.00
N LYS A 558 25.75 -18.77 8.08
CA LYS A 558 25.50 -18.11 9.38
C LYS A 558 24.37 -18.80 10.14
N TRP A 559 23.31 -19.18 9.44
CA TRP A 559 22.15 -19.86 10.02
C TRP A 559 22.49 -21.23 10.61
N GLN A 560 23.34 -22.02 9.93
CA GLN A 560 23.86 -23.28 10.48
C GLN A 560 24.67 -23.06 11.76
N ARG A 561 25.49 -22.00 11.83
CA ARG A 561 26.22 -21.64 13.05
C ARG A 561 25.26 -21.26 14.19
N LEU A 562 24.23 -20.47 13.87
CA LEU A 562 23.20 -20.09 14.84
C LEU A 562 22.41 -21.32 15.32
N TYR A 563 22.13 -22.29 14.43
CA TYR A 563 21.49 -23.55 14.78
C TYR A 563 22.32 -24.32 15.82
N TRP A 564 23.61 -24.56 15.55
CA TRP A 564 24.47 -25.28 16.49
C TRP A 564 24.66 -24.52 17.80
N THR A 565 24.80 -23.19 17.73
CA THR A 565 24.83 -22.33 18.93
C THR A 565 23.55 -22.51 19.75
N HIS A 566 22.39 -22.54 19.11
CA HIS A 566 21.12 -22.76 19.77
C HIS A 566 21.01 -24.15 20.40
N GLN A 567 21.47 -25.21 19.71
CA GLN A 567 21.47 -26.56 20.28
C GLN A 567 22.43 -26.69 21.48
N VAL A 568 23.62 -26.09 21.40
CA VAL A 568 24.59 -26.07 22.51
C VAL A 568 23.98 -25.35 23.73
N VAL A 569 23.37 -24.19 23.53
CA VAL A 569 22.70 -23.46 24.62
C VAL A 569 21.56 -24.28 25.22
N LYS A 570 20.74 -24.95 24.40
CA LYS A 570 19.70 -25.86 24.89
C LYS A 570 20.28 -27.00 25.72
N LEU A 571 21.38 -27.60 25.28
CA LEU A 571 22.05 -28.69 25.99
C LEU A 571 22.63 -28.21 27.33
N ILE A 572 23.27 -27.05 27.36
CA ILE A 572 23.79 -26.43 28.60
C ILE A 572 22.65 -26.15 29.58
N LEU A 573 21.57 -25.53 29.13
CA LEU A 573 20.40 -25.23 29.97
C LEU A 573 19.71 -26.50 30.46
N GLY A 574 19.57 -27.51 29.60
CA GLY A 574 19.01 -28.82 29.96
C GLY A 574 19.86 -29.53 31.01
N TYR A 575 21.18 -29.55 30.84
CA TYR A 575 22.10 -30.11 31.82
C TYR A 575 22.04 -29.36 33.16
N ALA A 576 22.03 -28.02 33.13
CA ALA A 576 21.91 -27.20 34.34
C ALA A 576 20.61 -27.49 35.09
N LEU A 577 19.48 -27.62 34.39
CA LEU A 577 18.20 -27.98 34.98
C LEU A 577 18.25 -29.38 35.62
N LEU A 578 18.79 -30.38 34.92
CA LEU A 578 18.95 -31.73 35.45
C LEU A 578 19.81 -31.76 36.72
N ARG A 579 20.90 -30.97 36.76
CA ARG A 579 21.76 -30.85 37.94
C ARG A 579 21.05 -30.19 39.12
N ILE A 580 20.28 -29.13 38.87
CA ILE A 580 19.47 -28.47 39.90
C ILE A 580 18.44 -29.46 40.47
N CYS A 581 17.70 -30.16 39.61
CA CYS A 581 16.72 -31.17 40.03
C CYS A 581 17.37 -32.30 40.86
N TRP A 582 18.54 -32.80 40.44
CA TRP A 582 19.28 -33.80 41.19
C TRP A 582 19.73 -33.29 42.57
N LEU A 583 20.25 -32.06 42.64
CA LEU A 583 20.64 -31.44 43.91
C LEU A 583 19.44 -31.24 44.83
N THR A 584 18.30 -30.78 44.33
CA THR A 584 17.08 -30.62 45.14
C THR A 584 16.54 -31.96 45.63
N LEU A 585 16.53 -32.99 44.77
CA LEU A 585 16.08 -34.33 45.16
C LEU A 585 17.03 -34.93 46.19
N SER A 586 18.34 -34.86 45.98
CA SER A 586 19.33 -35.38 46.95
C SER A 586 19.24 -34.67 48.30
N LEU A 587 19.00 -33.36 48.34
CA LEU A 587 18.76 -32.62 49.58
C LEU A 587 17.46 -33.05 50.28
N LEU A 588 16.37 -33.25 49.53
CA LEU A 588 15.11 -33.75 50.08
C LEU A 588 15.26 -35.18 50.64
N PHE A 589 15.92 -36.09 49.91
CA PHE A 589 16.18 -37.44 50.39
C PHE A 589 17.09 -37.46 51.62
N ARG A 590 18.11 -36.58 51.67
CA ARG A 590 19.00 -36.47 52.84
C ARG A 590 18.28 -35.94 54.08
N ASN A 591 17.23 -35.14 53.92
CA ASN A 591 16.44 -34.58 55.02
C ASN A 591 15.22 -35.43 55.40
N CYS A 592 14.71 -36.30 54.51
CA CYS A 592 13.56 -37.17 54.77
C CYS A 592 13.94 -38.56 55.31
N ILE A 593 15.21 -38.96 55.26
CA ILE A 593 15.68 -40.14 55.98
C ILE A 593 16.11 -39.66 57.38
N PRO A 594 15.30 -39.85 58.44
CA PRO A 594 15.82 -39.64 59.79
C PRO A 594 17.03 -40.53 59.97
N GLN A 595 18.10 -39.98 60.54
CA GLN A 595 19.22 -40.78 61.00
C GLN A 595 18.67 -41.80 62.01
N PHE A 596 18.36 -43.01 61.55
CA PHE A 596 18.32 -44.20 62.39
C PHE A 596 19.79 -44.47 62.73
N ALA A 597 20.28 -43.74 63.72
CA ALA A 597 21.51 -44.02 64.44
C ALA A 597 21.15 -44.78 65.72
#